data_AF-A0A382P0L0-F1
#
_entry.id   AF-A0A382P0L0-F1
#
_cell.length_a   1.000
_cell.length_b   1.000
_cell.length_c   1.000
_cell.angle_alpha   90.00
_cell.angle_beta   90.00
_cell.angle_gamma   90.00
#
_symmetry.space_group_name_H-M   'P 1'
#
loop_
_entity.id
_entity.type
_entity.pdbx_description
1 polymer ?
#
loop_
_entity_poly.entity_id
_entity_poly.type
_entity_poly.pdbx_seq_one_letter_code
_entity_poly.pdbx_strand_id
1 'polypeptide(L)'
;GSIEKKMGINASPTCVMHYNEAKGWLVGDLHKGMKAMFIMMNGARLMVGVQGLGIAEIAYQSALHYAKERLQGRSLKEAKNSDKPADPILVHPEIRKNLLKIKTLTEGLRGLMAWTGLQVDISKMEKDKFKKQHADDWVALMTPILKSFSTEVGCEAANLALQIYGGHGYIRDHGIEQLVRDARIAPIYEGTNGIQALDLVGRKMPAHTGRLLKSFFHVVKEYLEKNSFNYNLSEFIPPLVKSFGRLQQVTSFIASKGLNNPDEAAGPATDYLKMFSLVAIGYVWTQYAEISFNKQNDDPEGFYKAKIASGKYYMLKILPETGSIMSSILSGAKYYNDFDDEYFDSGFIL
;
A
#
# COMPACT_ATOMS: atom_id res chain seq x y z
N GLY A 1 12.55 13.59 31.60
CA GLY A 1 11.76 13.12 30.46
C GLY A 1 10.30 13.45 30.65
N SER A 2 9.54 13.49 29.56
CA SER A 2 8.09 13.76 29.49
C SER A 2 7.40 12.70 28.63
N ILE A 3 6.06 12.63 28.67
CA ILE A 3 5.25 11.78 27.79
C ILE A 3 4.44 12.68 26.85
N GLU A 4 4.48 12.38 25.55
CA GLU A 4 3.79 13.16 24.52
C GLU A 4 2.26 12.96 24.52
N LYS A 5 1.51 14.07 24.37
CA LYS A 5 0.06 14.05 24.13
C LYS A 5 -0.20 13.91 22.64
N LYS A 6 -0.58 12.70 22.22
CA LYS A 6 -0.71 12.31 20.80
C LYS A 6 -2.17 12.39 20.32
N MET A 7 -2.33 12.43 18.99
CA MET A 7 -3.63 12.28 18.32
C MET A 7 -4.26 10.90 18.55
N GLY A 8 -3.46 9.84 18.44
CA GLY A 8 -3.87 8.45 18.58
C GLY A 8 -2.79 7.62 19.26
N ILE A 9 -2.98 6.30 19.28
CA ILE A 9 -2.12 5.31 19.95
C ILE A 9 -1.77 5.71 21.39
N ASN A 10 -2.76 6.24 22.11
CA ASN A 10 -2.59 6.88 23.43
C ASN A 10 -2.00 5.93 24.48
N ALA A 11 -2.26 4.62 24.34
CA ALA A 11 -1.73 3.60 25.25
C ALA A 11 -0.23 3.31 25.04
N SER A 12 0.37 3.74 23.93
CA SER A 12 1.81 3.63 23.69
C SER A 12 2.53 4.85 24.27
N PRO A 13 3.29 4.74 25.37
CA PRO A 13 4.02 5.87 25.92
C PRO A 13 5.12 6.29 24.95
N THR A 14 5.10 7.56 24.55
CA THR A 14 6.12 8.16 23.68
C THR A 14 6.84 9.20 24.50
N CYS A 15 8.14 9.00 24.72
CA CYS A 15 8.86 9.66 25.81
C CYS A 15 10.04 10.49 25.32
N VAL A 16 10.27 11.61 25.98
CA VAL A 16 11.58 12.29 25.96
C VAL A 16 12.52 11.56 26.92
N MET A 17 13.60 11.00 26.39
CA MET A 17 14.57 10.20 27.15
C MET A 17 15.80 11.03 27.52
N HIS A 18 16.19 11.06 28.80
CA HIS A 18 17.43 11.69 29.26
C HIS A 18 18.43 10.61 29.67
N TYR A 19 19.64 10.68 29.11
CA TYR A 19 20.72 9.74 29.42
C TYR A 19 21.88 10.52 30.06
N ASN A 20 21.87 10.69 31.37
CA ASN A 20 22.92 11.39 32.13
C ASN A 20 23.87 10.36 32.74
N GLU A 21 25.16 10.40 32.35
CA GLU A 21 26.18 9.43 32.78
C GLU A 21 25.73 7.97 32.66
N ALA A 22 24.87 7.69 31.69
CA ALA A 22 24.29 6.37 31.50
C ALA A 22 25.37 5.40 30.99
N LYS A 23 25.49 4.26 31.67
CA LYS A 23 26.40 3.19 31.25
C LYS A 23 25.89 2.57 29.94
N GLY A 24 26.71 2.62 28.90
CA GLY A 24 26.44 2.03 27.59
C GLY A 24 27.45 0.93 27.23
N TRP A 25 27.05 0.04 26.32
CA TRP A 25 27.93 -0.95 25.70
C TRP A 25 27.87 -0.80 24.20
N LEU A 26 29.03 -0.91 23.53
CA LEU A 26 29.11 -0.90 22.08
C LEU A 26 28.44 -2.15 21.50
N VAL A 27 27.51 -1.96 20.57
CA VAL A 27 26.88 -3.04 19.80
C VAL A 27 27.48 -3.05 18.39
N GLY A 28 28.17 -4.13 18.05
CA GLY A 28 28.89 -4.26 16.77
C GLY A 28 30.20 -3.46 16.77
N ASP A 29 30.57 -2.93 15.60
CA ASP A 29 31.85 -2.25 15.40
C ASP A 29 31.79 -0.74 15.75
N LEU A 30 32.94 -0.22 16.18
CA LEU A 30 33.11 1.20 16.46
C LEU A 30 32.77 2.04 15.22
N HIS A 31 31.99 3.12 15.42
CA HIS A 31 31.53 4.03 14.36
C HIS A 31 30.62 3.41 13.27
N LYS A 32 30.05 2.21 13.50
CA LYS A 32 29.12 1.55 12.55
C LYS A 32 27.65 1.49 13.00
N GLY A 33 27.25 2.36 13.94
CA GLY A 33 25.91 2.37 14.51
C GLY A 33 24.76 2.45 13.49
N MET A 34 24.86 3.33 12.49
CA MET A 34 23.84 3.44 11.43
C MET A 34 23.68 2.13 10.63
N LYS A 35 24.79 1.47 10.29
CA LYS A 35 24.77 0.19 9.57
C LYS A 35 24.07 -0.89 10.40
N ALA A 36 24.35 -0.95 11.70
CA ALA A 36 23.68 -1.86 12.62
C ALA A 36 22.17 -1.55 12.74
N MET A 37 21.78 -0.28 12.83
CA MET A 37 20.37 0.13 12.88
C MET A 37 19.59 -0.24 11.62
N PHE A 38 20.19 -0.13 10.44
CA PHE A 38 19.52 -0.51 9.19
C PHE A 38 19.16 -1.99 9.10
N ILE A 39 19.83 -2.88 9.85
CA ILE A 39 19.47 -4.30 9.92
C ILE A 39 18.08 -4.46 10.57
N MET A 40 17.81 -3.69 11.63
CA MET A 40 16.52 -3.71 12.32
C MET A 40 15.43 -2.93 11.57
N MET A 41 15.81 -1.88 10.82
CA MET A 41 14.87 -1.05 10.07
C MET A 41 14.00 -1.83 9.08
N ASN A 42 14.54 -2.85 8.40
CA ASN A 42 13.72 -3.63 7.46
C ASN A 42 12.55 -4.35 8.17
N GLY A 43 12.84 -4.94 9.33
CA GLY A 43 11.81 -5.58 10.16
C GLY A 43 10.81 -4.57 10.73
N ALA A 44 11.30 -3.44 11.25
CA ALA A 44 10.46 -2.38 11.80
C ALA A 44 9.51 -1.78 10.74
N ARG A 45 10.03 -1.47 9.54
CA ARG A 45 9.24 -0.93 8.42
C ARG A 45 8.18 -1.92 7.94
N LEU A 46 8.50 -3.21 7.85
CA LEU A 46 7.53 -4.24 7.48
C LEU A 46 6.42 -4.35 8.54
N MET A 47 6.78 -4.33 9.82
CA MET A 47 5.82 -4.32 10.94
C MET A 47 4.90 -3.10 10.88
N VAL A 48 5.43 -1.93 10.54
CA VAL A 48 4.60 -0.72 10.33
C VAL A 48 3.65 -0.87 9.14
N GLY A 49 4.09 -1.51 8.05
CA GLY A 49 3.21 -1.88 6.95
C GLY A 49 2.06 -2.79 7.40
N VAL A 50 2.35 -3.76 8.28
CA VAL A 50 1.33 -4.66 8.88
C VAL A 50 0.33 -3.90 9.74
N GLN A 51 0.75 -2.86 10.48
CA GLN A 51 -0.18 -2.02 11.23
C GLN A 51 -1.18 -1.31 10.31
N GLY A 52 -0.71 -0.73 9.19
CA GLY A 52 -1.57 -0.13 8.18
C GLY A 52 -2.58 -1.14 7.61
N LEU A 53 -2.11 -2.34 7.29
CA LEU A 53 -2.97 -3.45 6.83
C LEU A 53 -4.00 -3.88 7.89
N GLY A 54 -3.60 -3.95 9.16
CA GLY A 54 -4.47 -4.31 10.28
C GLY A 54 -5.60 -3.30 10.46
N ILE A 55 -5.29 -2.00 10.41
CA ILE A 55 -6.30 -0.94 10.46
C ILE A 55 -7.24 -1.03 9.25
N ALA A 56 -6.72 -1.26 8.04
CA ALA A 56 -7.55 -1.38 6.85
C ALA A 56 -8.56 -2.55 6.95
N GLU A 57 -8.12 -3.68 7.52
CA GLU A 57 -8.97 -4.86 7.73
C GLU A 57 -10.09 -4.59 8.74
N ILE A 58 -9.77 -4.07 9.93
CA ILE A 58 -10.79 -3.81 10.94
C ILE A 58 -11.76 -2.71 10.49
N ALA A 59 -11.28 -1.70 9.75
CA ALA A 59 -12.11 -0.69 9.13
C ALA A 59 -13.10 -1.32 8.13
N TYR A 60 -12.63 -2.24 7.27
CA TYR A 60 -13.49 -2.97 6.33
C TYR A 60 -14.56 -3.79 7.04
N GLN A 61 -14.17 -4.62 8.01
CA GLN A 61 -15.09 -5.50 8.72
C GLN A 61 -16.17 -4.68 9.44
N SER A 62 -15.76 -3.62 10.13
CA SER A 62 -16.67 -2.72 10.86
C SER A 62 -17.62 -1.99 9.91
N ALA A 63 -17.13 -1.47 8.79
CA ALA A 63 -17.94 -0.79 7.79
C ALA A 63 -18.92 -1.74 7.07
N LEU A 64 -18.47 -2.96 6.74
CA LEU A 64 -19.34 -3.97 6.12
C LEU A 64 -20.46 -4.41 7.05
N HIS A 65 -20.14 -4.64 8.33
CA HIS A 65 -21.12 -5.00 9.34
C HIS A 65 -22.19 -3.90 9.47
N TYR A 66 -21.77 -2.65 9.68
CA TYR A 66 -22.69 -1.52 9.77
C TYR A 66 -23.54 -1.34 8.50
N ALA A 67 -22.93 -1.49 7.32
CA ALA A 67 -23.63 -1.33 6.04
C ALA A 67 -24.73 -2.38 5.80
N LYS A 68 -24.61 -3.57 6.39
CA LYS A 68 -25.62 -4.63 6.33
C LYS A 68 -26.80 -4.41 7.25
N GLU A 69 -26.61 -3.65 8.34
CA GLU A 69 -27.64 -3.46 9.36
C GLU A 69 -28.33 -2.10 9.27
N ARG A 70 -27.58 -1.04 8.95
CA ARG A 70 -28.11 0.32 8.90
C ARG A 70 -29.12 0.47 7.78
N LEU A 71 -30.38 0.74 8.14
CA LEU A 71 -31.46 1.01 7.19
C LEU A 71 -31.51 2.50 6.85
N GLN A 72 -31.40 2.85 5.57
CA GLN A 72 -31.58 4.24 5.10
C GLN A 72 -31.81 4.26 3.59
N GLY A 73 -32.91 4.87 3.14
CA GLY A 73 -33.28 4.93 1.72
C GLY A 73 -33.65 3.58 1.12
N ARG A 74 -33.89 3.55 -0.19
CA ARG A 74 -34.25 2.33 -0.95
C ARG A 74 -33.27 2.11 -2.08
N SER A 75 -33.14 0.86 -2.52
CA SER A 75 -32.47 0.56 -3.78
C SER A 75 -33.17 1.27 -4.95
N LEU A 76 -32.39 1.71 -5.92
CA LEU A 76 -32.88 2.46 -7.09
C LEU A 76 -33.72 1.63 -8.06
N LYS A 77 -33.65 0.29 -8.00
CA LYS A 77 -34.39 -0.61 -8.88
C LYS A 77 -35.67 -1.12 -8.23
N GLU A 78 -35.52 -1.79 -7.10
CA GLU A 78 -36.61 -2.43 -6.37
C GLU A 78 -36.24 -2.51 -4.88
N ALA A 79 -37.22 -2.33 -3.99
CA ALA A 79 -36.99 -2.44 -2.55
C ALA A 79 -36.44 -3.84 -2.22
N LYS A 80 -35.31 -3.89 -1.52
CA LYS A 80 -34.64 -5.15 -1.14
C LYS A 80 -35.11 -5.70 0.21
N ASN A 81 -35.72 -4.86 1.04
CA ASN A 81 -36.44 -5.25 2.26
C ASN A 81 -37.81 -4.56 2.26
N SER A 82 -38.77 -5.08 1.49
CA SER A 82 -40.13 -4.54 1.40
C SER A 82 -40.81 -4.39 2.76
N ASP A 83 -40.53 -5.31 3.68
CA ASP A 83 -41.22 -5.42 4.97
C ASP A 83 -40.65 -4.47 6.04
N LYS A 84 -39.56 -3.75 5.73
CA LYS A 84 -38.91 -2.76 6.61
C LYS A 84 -39.10 -1.36 6.05
N PRO A 85 -38.95 -0.28 6.85
CA PRO A 85 -39.13 1.10 6.37
C PRO A 85 -38.09 1.55 5.34
N ALA A 86 -36.92 0.92 5.31
CA ALA A 86 -35.83 1.23 4.38
C ALA A 86 -34.97 -0.04 4.11
N ASP A 87 -34.14 0.02 3.07
CA ASP A 87 -33.17 -1.02 2.76
C ASP A 87 -31.85 -0.77 3.52
N PRO A 88 -31.05 -1.83 3.77
CA PRO A 88 -29.70 -1.67 4.27
C PRO A 88 -28.86 -0.81 3.33
N ILE A 89 -28.01 0.08 3.85
CA ILE A 89 -27.23 1.01 3.02
C ILE A 89 -26.27 0.30 2.04
N LEU A 90 -25.97 -0.98 2.25
CA LEU A 90 -25.23 -1.82 1.29
C LEU A 90 -25.86 -1.87 -0.11
N VAL A 91 -27.15 -1.56 -0.27
CA VAL A 91 -27.77 -1.50 -1.60
C VAL A 91 -27.27 -0.32 -2.44
N HIS A 92 -26.71 0.71 -1.80
CA HIS A 92 -26.30 1.94 -2.47
C HIS A 92 -24.96 1.77 -3.20
N PRO A 93 -24.86 2.16 -4.49
CA PRO A 93 -23.64 1.98 -5.27
C PRO A 93 -22.38 2.59 -4.64
N GLU A 94 -22.50 3.76 -4.01
CA GLU A 94 -21.37 4.44 -3.37
C GLU A 94 -20.82 3.67 -2.17
N ILE A 95 -21.68 3.10 -1.34
CA ILE A 95 -21.29 2.25 -0.21
C ILE A 95 -20.57 0.99 -0.72
N ARG A 96 -21.10 0.36 -1.77
CA ARG A 96 -20.47 -0.81 -2.39
C ARG A 96 -19.11 -0.45 -3.00
N LYS A 97 -18.98 0.70 -3.63
CA LYS A 97 -17.72 1.20 -4.21
C LYS A 97 -16.66 1.37 -3.11
N ASN A 98 -17.00 2.02 -2.01
CA ASN A 98 -16.08 2.23 -0.90
C ASN A 98 -15.66 0.91 -0.25
N LEU A 99 -16.62 0.02 0.03
CA LEU A 99 -16.32 -1.31 0.57
C LEU A 99 -15.42 -2.13 -0.36
N LEU A 100 -15.67 -2.10 -1.68
CA LEU A 100 -14.84 -2.79 -2.66
C LEU A 100 -13.43 -2.20 -2.75
N LYS A 101 -13.27 -0.88 -2.68
CA LYS A 101 -11.96 -0.24 -2.64
C LYS A 101 -11.16 -0.72 -1.43
N ILE A 102 -11.73 -0.64 -0.22
CA ILE A 102 -11.06 -1.11 1.00
C ILE A 102 -10.71 -2.60 0.87
N LYS A 103 -11.70 -3.44 0.52
CA LYS A 103 -11.53 -4.90 0.40
C LYS A 103 -10.39 -5.26 -0.55
N THR A 104 -10.42 -4.68 -1.75
CA THR A 104 -9.50 -5.10 -2.82
C THR A 104 -8.06 -4.64 -2.58
N LEU A 105 -7.86 -3.46 -2.00
CA LEU A 105 -6.54 -3.01 -1.56
C LEU A 105 -6.02 -3.85 -0.39
N THR A 106 -6.86 -4.08 0.62
CA THR A 106 -6.49 -4.84 1.83
C THR A 106 -6.11 -6.28 1.52
N GLU A 107 -6.92 -7.01 0.74
CA GLU A 107 -6.65 -8.41 0.42
C GLU A 107 -5.44 -8.59 -0.51
N GLY A 108 -5.24 -7.66 -1.43
CA GLY A 108 -4.08 -7.65 -2.31
C GLY A 108 -2.77 -7.36 -1.55
N LEU A 109 -2.80 -6.34 -0.68
CA LEU A 109 -1.70 -6.03 0.24
C LEU A 109 -1.39 -7.19 1.17
N ARG A 110 -2.40 -7.88 1.71
CA ARG A 110 -2.20 -9.06 2.55
C ARG A 110 -1.41 -10.16 1.84
N GLY A 111 -1.71 -10.42 0.57
CA GLY A 111 -0.95 -11.38 -0.23
C GLY A 111 0.49 -10.96 -0.45
N LEU A 112 0.70 -9.70 -0.83
CA LEU A 112 2.03 -9.14 -1.06
C LEU A 112 2.89 -9.11 0.22
N MET A 113 2.25 -8.79 1.35
CA MET A 113 2.86 -8.77 2.68
C MET A 113 3.24 -10.18 3.14
N ALA A 114 2.33 -11.16 3.00
CA ALA A 114 2.60 -12.55 3.34
C ALA A 114 3.74 -13.13 2.50
N TRP A 115 3.75 -12.83 1.20
CA TRP A 115 4.84 -13.27 0.31
C TRP A 115 6.17 -12.61 0.68
N THR A 116 6.17 -11.31 0.99
CA THR A 116 7.39 -10.63 1.43
C THR A 116 7.88 -11.16 2.78
N GLY A 117 6.96 -11.51 3.70
CA GLY A 117 7.29 -12.21 4.94
C GLY A 117 7.96 -13.56 4.71
N LEU A 118 7.45 -14.36 3.77
CA LEU A 118 8.12 -15.60 3.34
C LEU A 118 9.54 -15.32 2.80
N GLN A 119 9.73 -14.27 2.02
CA GLN A 119 11.06 -13.90 1.54
C GLN A 119 12.01 -13.48 2.67
N VAL A 120 11.51 -12.86 3.76
CA VAL A 120 12.33 -12.59 4.95
C VAL A 120 12.85 -13.88 5.58
N ASP A 121 12.02 -14.92 5.67
CA ASP A 121 12.45 -16.20 6.24
C ASP A 121 13.44 -16.92 5.31
N ILE A 122 13.16 -16.94 3.99
CA ILE A 122 14.08 -17.49 2.99
C ILE A 122 15.44 -16.78 3.06
N SER A 123 15.47 -15.45 3.15
CA SER A 123 16.72 -14.70 3.18
C SER A 123 17.59 -15.03 4.41
N LYS A 124 16.97 -15.40 5.53
CA LYS A 124 17.66 -15.83 6.75
C LYS A 124 18.11 -17.30 6.70
N MET A 125 17.25 -18.19 6.22
CA MET A 125 17.39 -19.64 6.40
C MET A 125 17.98 -20.37 5.18
N GLU A 126 17.83 -19.81 3.99
CA GLU A 126 18.27 -20.46 2.75
C GLU A 126 19.79 -20.61 2.69
N LYS A 127 20.25 -21.78 2.27
CA LYS A 127 21.66 -22.14 2.11
C LYS A 127 22.15 -21.86 0.69
N ASP A 128 21.26 -21.98 -0.30
CA ASP A 128 21.59 -21.61 -1.67
C ASP A 128 21.80 -20.09 -1.78
N LYS A 129 23.01 -19.70 -2.18
CA LYS A 129 23.41 -18.28 -2.23
C LYS A 129 22.57 -17.46 -3.21
N PHE A 130 22.11 -18.06 -4.33
CA PHE A 130 21.33 -17.35 -5.33
C PHE A 130 19.90 -17.11 -4.87
N LYS A 131 19.24 -18.13 -4.32
CA LYS A 131 17.89 -18.02 -3.76
C LYS A 131 17.86 -17.06 -2.57
N LYS A 132 18.86 -17.15 -1.69
CA LYS A 132 19.03 -16.23 -0.58
C LYS A 132 19.17 -14.79 -1.07
N GLN A 133 20.04 -14.55 -2.05
CA GLN A 133 20.26 -13.21 -2.59
C GLN A 133 19.00 -12.64 -3.28
N HIS A 134 18.26 -13.47 -4.01
CA HIS A 134 16.99 -13.06 -4.61
C HIS A 134 15.96 -12.67 -3.55
N ALA A 135 15.87 -13.44 -2.45
CA ALA A 135 15.00 -13.13 -1.33
C ALA A 135 15.42 -11.82 -0.62
N ASP A 136 16.72 -11.62 -0.36
CA ASP A 136 17.25 -10.37 0.19
C ASP A 136 16.93 -9.19 -0.73
N ASP A 137 17.05 -9.36 -2.05
CA ASP A 137 16.74 -8.31 -3.02
C ASP A 137 15.26 -7.94 -3.01
N TRP A 138 14.38 -8.96 -2.97
CA TRP A 138 12.95 -8.78 -2.88
C TRP A 138 12.57 -8.02 -1.61
N VAL A 139 13.07 -8.46 -0.45
CA VAL A 139 12.80 -7.80 0.84
C VAL A 139 13.29 -6.36 0.83
N ALA A 140 14.50 -6.11 0.32
CA ALA A 140 15.07 -4.77 0.26
C ALA A 140 14.26 -3.81 -0.62
N LEU A 141 13.66 -4.30 -1.72
CA LEU A 141 12.81 -3.55 -2.62
C LEU A 141 11.41 -3.32 -2.04
N MET A 142 10.76 -4.39 -1.56
CA MET A 142 9.34 -4.38 -1.22
C MET A 142 9.05 -3.75 0.14
N THR A 143 10.04 -3.70 1.04
CA THR A 143 9.87 -3.10 2.37
C THR A 143 9.41 -1.63 2.33
N PRO A 144 10.10 -0.69 1.64
CA PRO A 144 9.63 0.70 1.58
C PRO A 144 8.27 0.84 0.88
N ILE A 145 8.01 0.02 -0.15
CA ILE A 145 6.73 -0.04 -0.89
C ILE A 145 5.59 -0.43 0.06
N LEU A 146 5.75 -1.55 0.78
CA LEU A 146 4.76 -2.06 1.71
C LEU A 146 4.56 -1.15 2.91
N LYS A 147 5.64 -0.61 3.50
CA LYS A 147 5.55 0.36 4.61
C LYS A 147 4.70 1.56 4.17
N SER A 148 5.07 2.19 3.06
CA SER A 148 4.41 3.42 2.63
C SER A 148 2.97 3.17 2.17
N PHE A 149 2.76 2.27 1.22
CA PHE A 149 1.45 2.10 0.62
C PHE A 149 0.44 1.41 1.55
N SER A 150 0.86 0.44 2.38
CA SER A 150 -0.08 -0.18 3.33
C SER A 150 -0.55 0.79 4.41
N THR A 151 0.29 1.76 4.80
CA THR A 151 -0.08 2.77 5.80
C THR A 151 -0.94 3.89 5.19
N GLU A 152 -0.73 4.22 3.91
CA GLU A 152 -1.66 5.07 3.14
C GLU A 152 -3.04 4.41 3.03
N VAL A 153 -3.09 3.13 2.64
CA VAL A 153 -4.33 2.36 2.56
C VAL A 153 -5.01 2.22 3.93
N GLY A 154 -4.26 2.04 5.01
CA GLY A 154 -4.81 2.03 6.37
C GLY A 154 -5.52 3.34 6.73
N CYS A 155 -4.90 4.48 6.41
CA CYS A 155 -5.52 5.80 6.60
C CYS A 155 -6.77 5.98 5.73
N GLU A 156 -6.68 5.63 4.44
CA GLU A 156 -7.82 5.76 3.53
C GLU A 156 -8.99 4.87 3.94
N ALA A 157 -8.71 3.62 4.30
CA ALA A 157 -9.71 2.67 4.75
C ALA A 157 -10.44 3.13 6.02
N ALA A 158 -9.71 3.66 7.00
CA ALA A 158 -10.31 4.23 8.21
C ALA A 158 -11.24 5.41 7.89
N ASN A 159 -10.83 6.32 6.99
CA ASN A 159 -11.66 7.45 6.56
C ASN A 159 -12.88 7.01 5.75
N LEU A 160 -12.75 6.04 4.85
CA LEU A 160 -13.88 5.48 4.10
C LEU A 160 -14.86 4.74 5.01
N ALA A 161 -14.36 4.04 6.03
CA ALA A 161 -15.21 3.44 7.05
C ALA A 161 -15.97 4.50 7.86
N LEU A 162 -15.29 5.57 8.28
CA LEU A 162 -15.94 6.73 8.93
C LEU A 162 -17.06 7.30 8.05
N GLN A 163 -16.79 7.47 6.75
CA GLN A 163 -17.77 7.95 5.78
C GLN A 163 -18.99 7.01 5.64
N ILE A 164 -18.77 5.69 5.63
CA ILE A 164 -19.86 4.68 5.55
C ILE A 164 -20.76 4.73 6.79
N TYR A 165 -20.20 5.04 7.96
CA TYR A 165 -21.00 5.23 9.18
C TYR A 165 -21.80 6.55 9.16
N GLY A 166 -21.43 7.53 8.33
CA GLY A 166 -22.02 8.86 8.33
C GLY A 166 -21.76 9.58 9.65
N GLY A 167 -22.74 10.32 10.19
CA GLY A 167 -22.58 11.02 11.46
C GLY A 167 -22.20 10.11 12.65
N HIS A 168 -22.62 8.84 12.62
CA HIS A 168 -22.24 7.84 13.63
C HIS A 168 -20.73 7.52 13.61
N GLY A 169 -20.05 7.75 12.48
CA GLY A 169 -18.62 7.52 12.38
C GLY A 169 -17.79 8.56 13.14
N TYR A 170 -18.39 9.73 13.41
CA TYR A 170 -17.73 10.86 14.06
C TYR A 170 -17.87 10.85 15.59
N ILE A 171 -18.73 9.98 16.13
CA ILE A 171 -18.88 9.80 17.58
C ILE A 171 -17.98 8.66 18.08
N ARG A 172 -17.56 8.74 19.35
CA ARG A 172 -16.61 7.79 19.95
C ARG A 172 -17.21 6.40 20.20
N ASP A 173 -18.53 6.31 20.36
CA ASP A 173 -19.23 5.08 20.76
C ASP A 173 -19.02 3.91 19.78
N HIS A 174 -18.82 4.21 18.49
CA HIS A 174 -18.57 3.20 17.46
C HIS A 174 -17.07 2.89 17.27
N GLY A 175 -16.16 3.68 17.85
CA GLY A 175 -14.71 3.46 17.75
C GLY A 175 -14.08 3.72 16.38
N ILE A 176 -14.85 4.10 15.35
CA ILE A 176 -14.31 4.34 14.00
C ILE A 176 -13.39 5.56 13.97
N GLU A 177 -13.72 6.62 14.70
CA GLU A 177 -12.86 7.80 14.83
C GLU A 177 -11.48 7.45 15.43
N GLN A 178 -11.42 6.45 16.32
CA GLN A 178 -10.15 5.96 16.86
C GLN A 178 -9.30 5.33 15.76
N LEU A 179 -9.89 4.55 14.85
CA LEU A 179 -9.13 3.98 13.73
C LEU A 179 -8.49 5.08 12.87
N VAL A 180 -9.19 6.18 12.63
CA VAL A 180 -8.66 7.34 11.88
C VAL A 180 -7.47 7.96 12.61
N ARG A 181 -7.59 8.19 13.93
CA ARG A 181 -6.52 8.75 14.76
C ARG A 181 -5.30 7.83 14.86
N ASP A 182 -5.53 6.54 15.09
CA ASP A 182 -4.48 5.55 15.32
C ASP A 182 -3.75 5.19 14.00
N ALA A 183 -4.45 5.22 12.85
CA ALA A 183 -3.82 5.02 11.54
C ALA A 183 -2.78 6.10 11.22
N ARG A 184 -3.01 7.34 11.66
CA ARG A 184 -2.31 8.52 11.14
C ARG A 184 -0.81 8.55 11.42
N ILE A 185 -0.36 7.86 12.48
CA ILE A 185 1.05 7.80 12.85
C ILE A 185 1.86 6.88 11.93
N ALA A 186 1.23 5.86 11.35
CA ALA A 186 1.94 4.83 10.58
C ALA A 186 2.63 5.36 9.30
N PRO A 187 2.04 6.32 8.56
CA PRO A 187 2.73 7.04 7.49
C PRO A 187 3.90 7.93 7.93
N ILE A 188 4.04 8.21 9.22
CA ILE A 188 4.97 9.22 9.76
C ILE A 188 6.22 8.56 10.37
N TYR A 189 6.05 7.67 11.34
CA TYR A 189 7.20 7.07 12.03
C TYR A 189 7.92 6.00 11.22
N GLU A 190 9.06 5.52 11.71
CA GLU A 190 9.93 4.55 11.02
C GLU A 190 10.32 5.00 9.60
N GLY A 191 10.42 6.33 9.42
CA GLY A 191 10.62 7.04 8.16
C GLY A 191 9.30 7.36 7.47
N THR A 192 9.05 8.65 7.23
CA THR A 192 7.82 9.13 6.58
C THR A 192 7.63 8.48 5.21
N ASN A 193 6.39 8.44 4.71
CA ASN A 193 6.13 7.87 3.39
C ASN A 193 6.94 8.54 2.27
N GLY A 194 7.15 9.86 2.34
CA GLY A 194 8.06 10.57 1.44
C GLY A 194 9.51 10.07 1.55
N ILE A 195 10.01 9.82 2.76
CA ILE A 195 11.35 9.25 2.96
C ILE A 195 11.44 7.81 2.45
N GLN A 196 10.39 6.99 2.58
CA GLN A 196 10.37 5.65 1.98
C GLN A 196 10.41 5.72 0.44
N ALA A 197 9.72 6.69 -0.14
CA ALA A 197 9.72 6.94 -1.57
C ALA A 197 11.09 7.39 -2.07
N LEU A 198 11.74 8.32 -1.35
CA LEU A 198 13.11 8.75 -1.64
C LEU A 198 14.13 7.62 -1.44
N ASP A 199 13.96 6.74 -0.46
CA ASP A 199 14.78 5.52 -0.31
C ASP A 199 14.59 4.59 -1.51
N LEU A 200 13.35 4.39 -1.97
CA LEU A 200 13.05 3.58 -3.15
C LEU A 200 13.75 4.12 -4.41
N VAL A 201 13.59 5.41 -4.71
CA VAL A 201 14.18 6.02 -5.92
C VAL A 201 15.69 6.22 -5.78
N GLY A 202 16.15 6.86 -4.71
CA GLY A 202 17.55 7.25 -4.56
C GLY A 202 18.48 6.11 -4.17
N ARG A 203 17.98 5.07 -3.49
CA ARG A 203 18.83 3.98 -2.96
C ARG A 203 18.49 2.62 -3.53
N LYS A 204 17.20 2.23 -3.59
CA LYS A 204 16.82 0.87 -4.00
C LYS A 204 16.87 0.68 -5.51
N MET A 205 16.35 1.64 -6.27
CA MET A 205 16.33 1.61 -7.73
C MET A 205 17.72 1.45 -8.36
N PRO A 206 18.75 2.26 -8.01
CA PRO A 206 20.09 2.12 -8.62
C PRO A 206 20.92 0.99 -8.00
N ALA A 207 20.52 0.43 -6.85
CA ALA A 207 21.34 -0.54 -6.12
C ALA A 207 21.74 -1.73 -6.99
N HIS A 208 23.04 -2.03 -6.96
CA HIS A 208 23.66 -3.12 -7.71
C HIS A 208 23.28 -3.10 -9.21
N THR A 209 23.30 -1.91 -9.81
CA THR A 209 22.98 -1.73 -11.24
C THR A 209 21.54 -2.18 -11.56
N GLY A 210 20.59 -1.80 -10.69
CA GLY A 210 19.17 -2.10 -10.85
C GLY A 210 18.75 -3.51 -10.48
N ARG A 211 19.62 -4.30 -9.83
CA ARG A 211 19.34 -5.70 -9.47
C ARG A 211 18.11 -5.84 -8.58
N LEU A 212 17.91 -4.91 -7.65
CA LEU A 212 16.73 -4.94 -6.77
C LEU A 212 15.45 -4.85 -7.60
N LEU A 213 15.33 -3.91 -8.53
CA LEU A 213 14.15 -3.80 -9.41
C LEU A 213 13.90 -5.06 -10.23
N LYS A 214 14.97 -5.71 -10.71
CA LYS A 214 14.87 -6.96 -11.48
C LYS A 214 14.23 -8.09 -10.67
N SER A 215 14.37 -8.10 -9.33
CA SER A 215 13.73 -9.12 -8.48
C SER A 215 12.20 -9.11 -8.60
N PHE A 216 11.59 -7.96 -8.86
CA PHE A 216 10.16 -7.85 -9.16
C PHE A 216 9.87 -7.92 -10.66
N PHE A 217 10.61 -7.16 -11.49
CA PHE A 217 10.31 -7.06 -12.93
C PHE A 217 10.44 -8.40 -13.66
N HIS A 218 11.45 -9.22 -13.34
CA HIS A 218 11.60 -10.52 -13.97
C HIS A 218 10.46 -11.47 -13.58
N VAL A 219 10.09 -11.50 -12.30
CA VAL A 219 9.01 -12.35 -11.79
C VAL A 219 7.67 -12.01 -12.46
N VAL A 220 7.34 -10.73 -12.59
CA VAL A 220 6.10 -10.31 -13.27
C VAL A 220 6.17 -10.61 -14.76
N LYS A 221 7.31 -10.33 -15.42
CA LYS A 221 7.49 -10.58 -16.85
C LYS A 221 7.34 -12.07 -17.19
N GLU A 222 8.06 -12.94 -16.49
CA GLU A 222 7.99 -14.39 -16.68
C GLU A 222 6.57 -14.93 -16.47
N TYR A 223 5.86 -14.41 -15.46
CA TYR A 223 4.48 -14.79 -15.20
C TYR A 223 3.53 -14.35 -16.32
N LEU A 224 3.70 -13.14 -16.85
CA LEU A 224 2.91 -12.62 -17.98
C LEU A 224 3.15 -13.44 -19.25
N GLU A 225 4.41 -13.82 -19.52
CA GLU A 225 4.77 -14.67 -20.66
C GLU A 225 4.13 -16.06 -20.52
N LYS A 226 4.26 -16.70 -19.35
CA LYS A 226 3.68 -18.01 -19.05
C LYS A 226 2.15 -18.03 -19.20
N ASN A 227 1.47 -16.94 -18.84
CA ASN A 227 0.01 -16.85 -18.84
C ASN A 227 -0.58 -16.10 -20.05
N SER A 228 0.23 -15.78 -21.06
CA SER A 228 -0.18 -15.02 -22.24
C SER A 228 -1.37 -15.64 -23.00
N PHE A 229 -1.49 -16.97 -22.99
CA PHE A 229 -2.59 -17.73 -23.62
C PHE A 229 -3.59 -18.32 -22.62
N ASN A 230 -3.56 -17.89 -21.35
CA ASN A 230 -4.52 -18.36 -20.35
C ASN A 230 -5.85 -17.60 -20.49
N TYR A 231 -6.81 -18.18 -21.23
CA TYR A 231 -8.11 -17.55 -21.52
C TYR A 231 -8.93 -17.20 -20.27
N ASN A 232 -8.75 -17.94 -19.16
CA ASN A 232 -9.41 -17.63 -17.89
C ASN A 232 -8.94 -16.28 -17.33
N LEU A 233 -7.73 -15.84 -17.66
CA LEU A 233 -7.14 -14.58 -17.19
C LEU A 233 -7.27 -13.44 -18.21
N SER A 234 -8.12 -13.56 -19.22
CA SER A 234 -8.33 -12.55 -20.27
C SER A 234 -8.74 -11.17 -19.75
N GLU A 235 -9.41 -11.09 -18.60
CA GLU A 235 -9.77 -9.83 -17.92
C GLU A 235 -8.70 -9.32 -16.95
N PHE A 236 -7.61 -10.07 -16.73
CA PHE A 236 -6.57 -9.76 -15.75
C PHE A 236 -5.21 -9.46 -16.41
N ILE A 237 -4.81 -10.26 -17.39
CA ILE A 237 -3.51 -10.12 -18.07
C ILE A 237 -3.40 -8.79 -18.82
N PRO A 238 -4.34 -8.37 -19.68
CA PRO A 238 -4.17 -7.13 -20.45
C PRO A 238 -4.07 -5.86 -19.56
N PRO A 239 -4.90 -5.66 -18.52
CA PRO A 239 -4.73 -4.54 -17.59
C PRO A 239 -3.38 -4.56 -16.87
N LEU A 240 -2.90 -5.74 -16.47
CA LEU A 240 -1.61 -5.90 -15.81
C LEU A 240 -0.44 -5.60 -16.78
N VAL A 241 -0.46 -6.14 -18.00
CA VAL A 241 0.54 -5.85 -19.04
C VAL A 241 0.65 -4.34 -19.28
N LYS A 242 -0.50 -3.67 -19.47
CA LYS A 242 -0.54 -2.23 -19.71
C LYS A 242 0.08 -1.46 -18.54
N SER A 243 -0.30 -1.80 -17.31
CA SER A 243 0.14 -1.08 -16.11
C SER A 243 1.60 -1.38 -15.75
N PHE A 244 2.06 -2.61 -15.98
CA PHE A 244 3.46 -3.00 -15.85
C PHE A 244 4.35 -2.28 -16.88
N GLY A 245 3.89 -2.17 -18.13
CA GLY A 245 4.59 -1.38 -19.16
C GLY A 245 4.73 0.10 -18.77
N ARG A 246 3.68 0.71 -18.20
CA ARG A 246 3.75 2.07 -17.64
C ARG A 246 4.81 2.18 -16.55
N LEU A 247 4.82 1.23 -15.61
CA LEU A 247 5.82 1.19 -14.53
C LEU A 247 7.25 1.12 -15.07
N GLN A 248 7.50 0.28 -16.08
CA GLN A 248 8.82 0.18 -16.73
C GLN A 248 9.22 1.49 -17.43
N GLN A 249 8.26 2.12 -18.11
CA GLN A 249 8.49 3.39 -18.81
C GLN A 249 8.83 4.52 -17.83
N VAL A 250 8.05 4.69 -16.76
CA VAL A 250 8.35 5.73 -15.76
C VAL A 250 9.62 5.44 -14.98
N THR A 251 9.94 4.16 -14.72
CA THR A 251 11.21 3.78 -14.10
C THR A 251 12.39 4.22 -14.97
N SER A 252 12.30 3.97 -16.28
CA SER A 252 13.32 4.37 -17.25
C SER A 252 13.45 5.89 -17.36
N PHE A 253 12.32 6.61 -17.34
CA PHE A 253 12.27 8.07 -17.35
C PHE A 253 12.95 8.68 -16.12
N ILE A 254 12.56 8.24 -14.91
CA ILE A 254 13.14 8.71 -13.63
C ILE A 254 14.64 8.41 -13.59
N ALA A 255 15.05 7.19 -13.96
CA ALA A 255 16.47 6.83 -13.99
C ALA A 255 17.27 7.71 -14.96
N SER A 256 16.74 7.95 -16.17
CA SER A 256 17.38 8.79 -17.19
C SER A 256 17.50 10.25 -16.75
N LYS A 257 16.41 10.84 -16.22
CA LYS A 257 16.41 12.22 -15.73
C LYS A 257 17.32 12.39 -14.50
N GLY A 258 17.29 11.43 -13.59
CA GLY A 258 18.09 11.42 -12.37
C GLY A 258 19.60 11.41 -12.59
N LEU A 259 20.09 10.87 -13.72
CA LEU A 259 21.51 10.93 -14.07
C LEU A 259 22.00 12.37 -14.29
N ASN A 260 21.12 13.26 -14.77
CA ASN A 260 21.46 14.65 -15.06
C ASN A 260 21.07 15.58 -13.90
N ASN A 261 19.89 15.36 -13.31
CA ASN A 261 19.39 16.15 -12.19
C ASN A 261 18.75 15.23 -11.13
N PRO A 262 19.40 15.04 -9.95
CA PRO A 262 18.85 14.25 -8.88
C PRO A 262 17.46 14.69 -8.40
N ASP A 263 17.14 15.98 -8.46
CA ASP A 263 15.85 16.51 -8.01
C ASP A 263 14.71 16.13 -8.97
N GLU A 264 15.01 15.93 -10.26
CA GLU A 264 14.06 15.38 -11.24
C GLU A 264 13.74 13.91 -11.00
N ALA A 265 14.65 13.16 -10.35
CA ALA A 265 14.33 11.80 -9.90
C ALA A 265 13.59 11.81 -8.56
N ALA A 266 14.01 12.66 -7.61
CA ALA A 266 13.44 12.73 -6.27
C ALA A 266 12.00 13.29 -6.24
N GLY A 267 11.68 14.28 -7.07
CA GLY A 267 10.37 14.93 -7.11
C GLY A 267 9.19 13.95 -7.26
N PRO A 268 9.16 13.07 -8.29
CA PRO A 268 8.07 12.13 -8.49
C PRO A 268 8.13 10.88 -7.59
N ALA A 269 8.98 10.83 -6.57
CA ALA A 269 9.26 9.59 -5.84
C ALA A 269 8.00 8.96 -5.21
N THR A 270 7.13 9.78 -4.60
CA THR A 270 5.90 9.29 -3.95
C THR A 270 4.94 8.69 -4.98
N ASP A 271 4.76 9.37 -6.12
CA ASP A 271 3.95 8.90 -7.24
C ASP A 271 4.51 7.59 -7.82
N TYR A 272 5.83 7.50 -7.97
CA TYR A 272 6.50 6.29 -8.42
C TYR A 272 6.25 5.11 -7.47
N LEU A 273 6.42 5.32 -6.16
CA LEU A 273 6.15 4.30 -5.15
C LEU A 273 4.68 3.83 -5.21
N LYS A 274 3.74 4.75 -5.34
CA LYS A 274 2.31 4.44 -5.46
C LYS A 274 2.03 3.62 -6.72
N MET A 275 2.55 4.02 -7.87
CA MET A 275 2.41 3.26 -9.12
C MET A 275 2.97 1.84 -8.98
N PHE A 276 4.17 1.71 -8.39
CA PHE A 276 4.80 0.41 -8.15
C PHE A 276 3.89 -0.48 -7.31
N SER A 277 3.36 0.07 -6.22
CA SER A 277 2.46 -0.63 -5.30
C SER A 277 1.19 -1.13 -6.00
N LEU A 278 0.56 -0.28 -6.81
CA LEU A 278 -0.63 -0.62 -7.57
C LEU A 278 -0.38 -1.80 -8.53
N VAL A 279 0.75 -1.79 -9.23
CA VAL A 279 1.15 -2.87 -10.14
C VAL A 279 1.48 -4.16 -9.38
N ALA A 280 2.20 -4.07 -8.25
CA ALA A 280 2.51 -5.23 -7.42
C ALA A 280 1.25 -5.90 -6.85
N ILE A 281 0.27 -5.11 -6.43
CA ILE A 281 -1.02 -5.64 -5.99
C ILE A 281 -1.83 -6.19 -7.18
N GLY A 282 -1.77 -5.56 -8.36
CA GLY A 282 -2.36 -6.09 -9.60
C GLY A 282 -1.81 -7.47 -9.94
N TYR A 283 -0.50 -7.66 -9.81
CA TYR A 283 0.14 -8.96 -9.96
C TYR A 283 -0.39 -10.01 -8.96
N VAL A 284 -0.52 -9.66 -7.68
CA VAL A 284 -1.12 -10.55 -6.67
C VAL A 284 -2.57 -10.90 -7.02
N TRP A 285 -3.36 -9.95 -7.51
CA TRP A 285 -4.74 -10.22 -7.94
C TRP A 285 -4.82 -11.18 -9.12
N THR A 286 -3.88 -11.11 -10.07
CA THR A 286 -3.84 -12.09 -11.17
C THR A 286 -3.53 -13.49 -10.66
N GLN A 287 -2.60 -13.63 -9.70
CA GLN A 287 -2.31 -14.93 -9.07
C GLN A 287 -3.53 -15.47 -8.30
N TYR A 288 -4.22 -14.61 -7.54
CA TYR A 288 -5.45 -14.99 -6.87
C TYR A 288 -6.51 -15.45 -7.87
N ALA A 289 -6.66 -14.76 -9.00
CA ALA A 289 -7.60 -15.14 -10.04
C ALA A 289 -7.25 -16.50 -10.66
N GLU A 290 -5.98 -16.74 -11.00
CA GLU A 290 -5.52 -18.03 -11.55
C GLU A 290 -5.87 -19.19 -10.61
N ILE A 291 -5.53 -19.06 -9.32
CA ILE A 291 -5.87 -20.07 -8.30
C ILE A 291 -7.39 -20.24 -8.19
N SER A 292 -8.13 -19.13 -8.19
CA SER A 292 -9.58 -19.14 -8.00
C SER A 292 -10.32 -19.77 -9.19
N PHE A 293 -9.91 -19.50 -10.42
CA PHE A 293 -10.51 -20.11 -11.61
C PHE A 293 -10.31 -21.62 -11.64
N ASN A 294 -9.19 -22.12 -11.11
CA ASN A 294 -8.92 -23.56 -11.00
C ASN A 294 -9.76 -24.24 -9.90
N LYS A 295 -10.26 -23.49 -8.92
CA LYS A 295 -10.97 -24.03 -7.75
C LYS A 295 -12.45 -23.65 -7.66
N GLN A 296 -12.95 -22.77 -8.54
CA GLN A 296 -14.32 -22.24 -8.48
C GLN A 296 -15.44 -23.29 -8.60
N ASN A 297 -15.13 -24.48 -9.11
CA ASN A 297 -16.09 -25.58 -9.22
C ASN A 297 -16.32 -26.30 -7.88
N ASP A 298 -15.34 -26.24 -6.96
CA ASP A 298 -15.41 -26.75 -5.59
C ASP A 298 -15.45 -25.57 -4.58
N ASP A 299 -16.45 -24.70 -4.73
CA ASP A 299 -16.57 -23.43 -3.99
C ASP A 299 -17.94 -23.26 -3.31
N PRO A 300 -18.30 -24.12 -2.33
CA PRO A 300 -19.62 -24.11 -1.70
C PRO A 300 -19.96 -22.78 -1.01
N GLU A 301 -18.95 -22.08 -0.48
CA GLU A 301 -19.11 -20.79 0.20
C GLU A 301 -18.94 -19.58 -0.75
N GLY A 302 -18.61 -19.81 -2.03
CA GLY A 302 -18.44 -18.75 -3.02
C GLY A 302 -17.19 -17.88 -2.83
N PHE A 303 -16.19 -18.34 -2.08
CA PHE A 303 -14.95 -17.61 -1.80
C PHE A 303 -14.14 -17.34 -3.08
N TYR A 304 -13.91 -18.37 -3.90
CA TYR A 304 -13.14 -18.24 -5.14
C TYR A 304 -13.88 -17.37 -6.17
N LYS A 305 -15.21 -17.52 -6.27
CA LYS A 305 -16.04 -16.62 -7.10
C LYS A 305 -15.94 -15.17 -6.63
N ALA A 306 -15.98 -14.93 -5.32
CA ALA A 306 -15.81 -13.61 -4.75
C ALA A 306 -14.41 -13.02 -5.00
N LYS A 307 -13.35 -13.85 -4.97
CA LYS A 307 -11.99 -13.43 -5.31
C LYS A 307 -11.85 -13.03 -6.76
N ILE A 308 -12.42 -13.79 -7.69
CA ILE A 308 -12.46 -13.43 -9.11
C ILE A 308 -13.16 -12.09 -9.30
N ALA A 309 -14.36 -11.91 -8.72
CA ALA A 309 -15.11 -10.65 -8.83
C ALA A 309 -14.36 -9.45 -8.22
N SER A 310 -13.74 -9.64 -7.06
CA SER A 310 -12.93 -8.62 -6.38
C SER A 310 -11.71 -8.24 -7.21
N GLY A 311 -11.02 -9.23 -7.79
CA GLY A 311 -9.88 -9.01 -8.66
C GLY A 311 -10.26 -8.24 -9.94
N LYS A 312 -11.38 -8.57 -10.57
CA LYS A 312 -11.90 -7.81 -11.72
C LYS A 312 -12.16 -6.34 -11.35
N TYR A 313 -12.76 -6.09 -10.19
CA TYR A 313 -12.94 -4.72 -9.70
C TYR A 313 -11.59 -4.00 -9.55
N TYR A 314 -10.59 -4.64 -8.93
CA TYR A 314 -9.27 -4.05 -8.78
C TYR A 314 -8.65 -3.69 -10.15
N MET A 315 -8.65 -4.65 -11.08
CA MET A 315 -8.07 -4.47 -12.42
C MET A 315 -8.74 -3.35 -13.24
N LEU A 316 -10.05 -3.19 -13.09
CA LEU A 316 -10.83 -2.26 -13.91
C LEU A 316 -11.14 -0.91 -13.25
N LYS A 317 -11.03 -0.80 -11.91
CA LYS A 317 -11.39 0.41 -11.16
C LYS A 317 -10.26 1.03 -10.36
N ILE A 318 -9.26 0.24 -9.94
CA ILE A 318 -8.14 0.74 -9.12
C ILE A 318 -6.86 0.82 -9.94
N LEU A 319 -6.46 -0.28 -10.59
CA LEU A 319 -5.24 -0.33 -11.40
C LEU A 319 -5.15 0.74 -12.53
N PRO A 320 -6.25 1.22 -13.14
CA PRO A 320 -6.18 2.31 -14.12
C PRO A 320 -5.61 3.63 -13.60
N GLU A 321 -5.58 3.86 -12.28
CA GLU A 321 -4.94 5.03 -11.65
C GLU A 321 -3.47 5.20 -12.10
N THR A 322 -2.79 4.10 -12.44
CA THR A 322 -1.43 4.11 -13.03
C THR A 322 -1.31 5.01 -14.27
N GLY A 323 -2.40 5.23 -15.01
CA GLY A 323 -2.40 6.15 -16.15
C GLY A 323 -2.27 7.61 -15.73
N SER A 324 -3.04 8.03 -14.73
CA SER A 324 -2.99 9.40 -14.19
C SER A 324 -1.64 9.67 -13.52
N ILE A 325 -1.15 8.70 -12.75
CA ILE A 325 0.14 8.80 -12.07
C ILE A 325 1.27 8.89 -13.09
N MET A 326 1.22 8.12 -14.18
CA MET A 326 2.21 8.21 -15.25
C MET A 326 2.27 9.62 -15.85
N SER A 327 1.11 10.24 -16.11
CA SER A 327 1.07 11.61 -16.62
C SER A 327 1.71 12.62 -15.65
N SER A 328 1.46 12.47 -14.34
CA SER A 328 2.10 13.28 -13.28
C SER A 328 3.62 13.10 -13.26
N ILE A 329 4.11 11.87 -13.28
CA ILE A 329 5.56 11.60 -13.27
C ILE A 329 6.25 12.17 -14.52
N LEU A 330 5.62 12.01 -15.70
CA LEU A 330 6.22 12.43 -16.96
C LEU A 330 6.22 13.96 -17.16
N SER A 331 5.45 14.74 -16.40
CA SER A 331 5.57 16.21 -16.43
C SER A 331 6.88 16.72 -15.81
N GLY A 332 7.61 15.87 -15.09
CA GLY A 332 8.89 16.21 -14.46
C GLY A 332 8.72 17.01 -13.16
N ALA A 333 9.82 17.13 -12.41
CA ALA A 333 9.83 17.81 -11.12
C ALA A 333 10.02 19.33 -11.21
N LYS A 334 10.44 19.83 -12.39
CA LYS A 334 10.65 21.25 -12.67
C LYS A 334 9.55 22.16 -12.12
N TYR A 335 8.29 21.79 -12.28
CA TYR A 335 7.16 22.63 -11.84
C TYR A 335 7.02 22.76 -10.31
N TYR A 336 7.66 21.88 -9.54
CA TYR A 336 7.74 21.98 -8.08
C TYR A 336 9.06 22.64 -7.66
N ASN A 337 10.17 22.26 -8.30
CA ASN A 337 11.51 22.69 -7.90
C ASN A 337 11.84 24.13 -8.33
N ASP A 338 11.28 24.59 -9.44
CA ASP A 338 11.47 25.94 -9.96
C ASP A 338 10.34 26.89 -9.49
N PHE A 339 9.45 26.42 -8.61
CA PHE A 339 8.43 27.29 -8.02
C PHE A 339 9.10 28.20 -7.00
N ASP A 340 8.99 29.51 -7.21
CA ASP A 340 9.66 30.51 -6.38
C ASP A 340 9.17 30.44 -4.93
N ASP A 341 10.11 30.52 -3.98
CA ASP A 341 9.82 30.46 -2.55
C ASP A 341 8.85 31.58 -2.13
N GLU A 342 9.01 32.79 -2.68
CA GLU A 342 8.13 33.93 -2.39
C GLU A 342 6.68 33.68 -2.85
N TYR A 343 6.47 32.83 -3.86
CA TYR A 343 5.12 32.50 -4.33
C TYR A 343 4.36 31.59 -3.37
N PHE A 344 5.04 30.84 -2.48
CA PHE A 344 4.34 30.08 -1.44
C PHE A 344 3.66 31.00 -0.42
N ASP A 345 4.18 32.21 -0.21
CA ASP A 345 3.60 33.21 0.68
C ASP A 345 2.43 33.96 0.03
N SER A 346 2.25 33.82 -1.29
CA SER A 346 1.16 34.46 -2.03
C SER A 346 -0.15 33.68 -1.86
N GLY A 347 -1.04 34.18 -1.01
CA GLY A 347 -2.35 33.58 -0.75
C GLY A 347 -3.35 34.57 -0.15
N PHE A 348 -4.57 34.11 0.12
CA PHE A 348 -5.54 34.89 0.90
C PHE A 348 -5.00 35.02 2.33
N ILE A 349 -4.39 36.16 2.64
CA ILE A 349 -3.97 36.51 3.99
C ILE A 349 -5.25 36.63 4.84
N LEU A 350 -5.36 35.80 5.87
CA LEU A 350 -6.47 35.79 6.83
C LEU A 350 -6.38 36.96 7.82
#